data_AF-A0A7J9HEQ9-F1
#
_entry.id   AF-A0A7J9HEQ9-F1
#
_cell.length_a   1.000
_cell.length_b   1.000
_cell.length_c   1.000
_cell.angle_alpha   90.00
_cell.angle_beta   90.00
_cell.angle_gamma   90.00
#
_symmetry.space_group_name_H-M   'P 1'
#
loop_
_entity.id
_entity.type
_entity.pdbx_description
1 polymer ?
#
loop_
_entity_poly.entity_id
_entity_poly.type
_entity_poly.pdbx_seq_one_letter_code
_entity_poly.pdbx_strand_id
1 'polypeptide(L)'
;MALTNSSILPTNSILQSQPSTPFSKAKPLSVLRISAVHSSDSPKNPVVSDKSVKQPATAPLAATKSATAPATAPPKNVVPGKWTVDSWKSKKALQLPEYPDQAELESVLKTLDAFPPIVFAGEARSLEEKLGEAAMGNAFLLQGGDCAESFKEFNANNIRDTFRILLQMGAVLMFGGQMPVIKVGRMAGQFAKPRSDPFEEKNGVKLPSYRGDNVNGDSFDEKSRIPDPQRMIRAYCQSAATLNLLRAFATGGYAAMQRVTQWNLDFTEHSEQGDR
;
A
#
# COMPACT_ATOMS: atom_id res chain seq x y z
N MET A 1 58.93 -28.90 7.65
CA MET A 1 59.50 -28.92 6.29
C MET A 1 58.79 -27.84 5.49
N ALA A 2 59.49 -26.74 5.24
CA ALA A 2 59.02 -25.64 4.42
C ALA A 2 59.30 -25.95 2.94
N LEU A 3 58.33 -25.69 2.06
CA LEU A 3 58.56 -25.61 0.63
C LEU A 3 58.08 -24.24 0.15
N THR A 4 59.07 -23.38 0.01
CA THR A 4 59.06 -22.12 -0.72
C THR A 4 58.89 -22.39 -2.21
N ASN A 5 58.00 -21.66 -2.88
CA ASN A 5 58.10 -21.49 -4.33
C ASN A 5 58.02 -19.99 -4.64
N SER A 6 59.15 -19.46 -5.11
CA SER A 6 59.34 -18.11 -5.63
C SER A 6 59.31 -18.15 -7.16
N SER A 7 59.44 -16.97 -7.77
CA SER A 7 59.69 -16.66 -9.19
C SER A 7 58.49 -16.68 -10.15
N ILE A 8 58.24 -15.71 -11.05
CA ILE A 8 58.92 -14.49 -11.51
C ILE A 8 57.86 -13.57 -12.17
N LEU A 9 57.91 -12.26 -11.92
CA LEU A 9 57.23 -11.20 -12.68
C LEU A 9 58.06 -10.79 -13.91
N PRO A 10 57.45 -10.33 -15.01
CA PRO A 10 58.08 -9.38 -15.92
C PRO A 10 57.56 -7.95 -15.71
N THR A 11 58.50 -7.02 -15.62
CA THR A 11 58.34 -5.56 -15.53
C THR A 11 58.62 -4.86 -16.87
N ASN A 12 57.99 -3.68 -17.05
CA ASN A 12 58.24 -2.58 -18.01
C ASN A 12 57.58 -2.75 -19.39
N SER A 13 56.95 -1.76 -20.04
CA SER A 13 57.12 -0.29 -20.05
C SER A 13 55.88 0.36 -20.74
N ILE A 14 55.21 1.37 -20.17
CA ILE A 14 55.24 2.84 -20.47
C ILE A 14 54.52 3.30 -21.76
N LEU A 15 53.80 4.45 -21.61
CA LEU A 15 53.04 5.30 -22.57
C LEU A 15 51.59 4.84 -22.83
N GLN A 16 50.53 5.65 -22.72
CA GLN A 16 50.43 7.11 -22.78
C GLN A 16 49.04 7.53 -22.25
N SER A 17 48.99 8.49 -21.34
CA SER A 17 47.75 9.22 -21.00
C SER A 17 47.38 10.17 -22.13
N GLN A 18 46.17 10.05 -22.67
CA GLN A 18 45.58 11.04 -23.56
C GLN A 18 44.31 11.63 -22.92
N PRO A 19 44.02 12.92 -23.14
CA PRO A 19 43.12 13.70 -22.30
C PRO A 19 41.63 13.49 -22.62
N SER A 20 40.81 13.65 -21.59
CA SER A 20 39.36 13.70 -21.64
C SER A 20 38.86 14.76 -22.63
N THR A 21 38.14 14.32 -23.66
CA THR A 21 37.33 15.21 -24.50
C THR A 21 35.95 15.42 -23.83
N PRO A 22 35.47 16.68 -23.71
CA PRO A 22 34.15 16.93 -23.16
C PRO A 22 33.09 16.59 -24.22
N PHE A 23 32.34 15.51 -24.01
CA PHE A 23 31.18 15.24 -24.85
C PHE A 23 30.05 16.23 -24.53
N SER A 24 29.82 17.07 -25.53
CA SER A 24 28.65 17.91 -25.86
C SER A 24 27.38 17.72 -25.01
N LYS A 25 26.82 18.85 -24.56
CA LYS A 25 25.48 18.95 -23.95
C LYS A 25 24.44 18.26 -24.84
N ALA A 26 23.92 17.13 -24.37
CA ALA A 26 22.72 16.51 -24.95
C ALA A 26 21.52 17.46 -24.82
N LYS A 27 20.80 17.69 -25.92
CA LYS A 27 19.51 18.38 -25.94
C LYS A 27 18.49 17.60 -25.10
N PRO A 28 17.56 18.27 -24.39
CA PRO A 28 16.53 17.56 -23.65
C PRO A 28 15.65 16.78 -24.63
N LEU A 29 15.59 15.46 -24.45
CA LEU A 29 14.63 14.59 -25.13
C LEU A 29 13.23 14.98 -24.64
N SER A 30 12.31 15.18 -25.59
CA SER A 30 10.91 15.46 -25.30
C SER A 30 10.32 14.31 -24.49
N VAL A 31 9.88 14.59 -23.26
CA VAL A 31 9.13 13.66 -22.42
C VAL A 31 7.82 13.34 -23.13
N LEU A 32 7.75 12.17 -23.77
CA LEU A 32 6.48 11.61 -24.22
C LEU A 32 5.70 11.20 -22.97
N ARG A 33 4.60 11.92 -22.69
CA ARG A 33 3.66 11.52 -21.64
C ARG A 33 3.09 10.15 -22.01
N ILE A 34 3.37 9.15 -21.19
CA ILE A 34 2.61 7.90 -21.19
C ILE A 34 1.25 8.23 -20.56
N SER A 35 0.22 8.29 -21.41
CA SER A 35 -1.17 8.42 -20.95
C SER A 35 -1.65 7.07 -20.41
N ALA A 36 -2.13 7.05 -19.17
CA ALA A 36 -2.83 5.90 -18.61
C ALA A 36 -4.08 5.60 -19.45
N VAL A 37 -4.14 4.39 -20.03
CA VAL A 37 -5.35 3.89 -20.71
C VAL A 37 -6.40 3.65 -19.63
N HIS A 38 -7.39 4.55 -19.54
CA HIS A 38 -8.55 4.36 -18.68
C HIS A 38 -9.39 3.19 -19.21
N SER A 39 -9.71 2.26 -18.33
CA SER A 39 -10.68 1.21 -18.60
C SER A 39 -12.07 1.84 -18.80
N SER A 40 -12.65 1.52 -19.95
CA SER A 40 -14.02 1.75 -20.45
C SER A 40 -15.05 2.39 -19.50
N ASP A 41 -15.61 3.52 -19.96
CA ASP A 41 -16.80 4.18 -19.41
C ASP A 41 -18.01 3.25 -19.27
N SER A 42 -18.75 3.40 -18.17
CA SER A 42 -20.10 2.84 -18.01
C SER A 42 -21.15 3.77 -18.65
N PRO A 43 -22.16 3.23 -19.36
CA PRO A 43 -23.06 4.03 -20.18
C PRO A 43 -24.04 4.85 -19.33
N LYS A 44 -24.31 6.08 -19.79
CA LYS A 44 -25.34 6.97 -19.26
C LYS A 44 -26.56 7.05 -20.18
N ASN A 45 -27.72 7.21 -19.52
CA ASN A 45 -28.96 7.92 -19.94
C ASN A 45 -30.08 7.10 -20.63
N PRO A 46 -31.32 7.64 -20.72
CA PRO A 46 -32.17 8.31 -19.70
C PRO A 46 -33.69 7.99 -19.88
N VAL A 47 -34.58 8.32 -18.92
CA VAL A 47 -36.04 8.43 -19.20
C VAL A 47 -36.70 9.54 -18.33
N VAL A 48 -37.04 10.67 -18.99
CA VAL A 48 -38.34 11.42 -18.99
C VAL A 48 -38.85 12.04 -17.66
N SER A 49 -39.43 13.25 -17.55
CA SER A 49 -39.72 14.42 -18.40
C SER A 49 -40.23 15.58 -17.53
N ASP A 50 -40.12 16.81 -18.05
CA ASP A 50 -40.71 18.07 -17.59
C ASP A 50 -42.20 18.03 -17.18
N LYS A 51 -42.57 18.88 -16.21
CA LYS A 51 -43.65 19.88 -16.36
C LYS A 51 -43.73 20.88 -15.18
N SER A 52 -43.73 22.16 -15.56
CA SER A 52 -43.97 23.37 -14.75
C SER A 52 -45.43 23.53 -14.30
N VAL A 53 -45.68 24.10 -13.12
CA VAL A 53 -46.90 24.90 -12.82
C VAL A 53 -46.59 26.05 -11.82
N LYS A 54 -47.17 27.22 -12.11
CA LYS A 54 -47.11 28.54 -11.44
C LYS A 54 -47.85 28.62 -10.09
N GLN A 55 -47.45 29.59 -9.26
CA GLN A 55 -48.13 30.13 -8.06
C GLN A 55 -49.50 30.79 -8.36
N PRO A 56 -50.30 31.14 -7.33
CA PRO A 56 -50.29 32.52 -6.82
C PRO A 56 -50.44 32.69 -5.29
N ALA A 57 -50.26 33.93 -4.86
CA ALA A 57 -50.08 34.43 -3.50
C ALA A 57 -51.37 34.81 -2.73
N THR A 58 -51.28 34.88 -1.39
CA THR A 58 -52.04 35.79 -0.51
C THR A 58 -51.28 36.00 0.82
N ALA A 59 -51.28 37.25 1.32
CA ALA A 59 -50.72 37.71 2.61
C ALA A 59 -51.86 37.99 3.61
N PRO A 60 -51.66 38.61 4.80
CA PRO A 60 -50.50 38.76 5.69
C PRO A 60 -50.83 38.30 7.14
N LEU A 61 -49.88 38.28 8.09
CA LEU A 61 -50.12 38.67 9.51
C LEU A 61 -48.89 38.52 10.42
N ALA A 62 -48.73 39.55 11.26
CA ALA A 62 -48.20 39.56 12.62
C ALA A 62 -46.68 39.44 12.87
N ALA A 63 -46.14 40.53 13.40
CA ALA A 63 -44.85 40.63 14.06
C ALA A 63 -44.76 39.76 15.32
N THR A 64 -43.63 39.09 15.54
CA THR A 64 -43.23 38.65 16.89
C THR A 64 -41.71 38.46 16.99
N LYS A 65 -41.11 39.39 17.75
CA LYS A 65 -39.92 39.26 18.63
C LYS A 65 -38.79 38.31 18.20
N SER A 66 -37.70 38.91 17.71
CA SER A 66 -36.37 38.31 17.65
C SER A 66 -35.89 37.94 19.06
N ALA A 67 -35.71 36.64 19.31
CA ALA A 67 -35.00 36.12 20.47
C ALA A 67 -33.55 35.81 20.07
N THR A 68 -32.62 36.37 20.82
CA THR A 68 -31.17 36.31 20.66
C THR A 68 -30.65 34.88 20.83
N ALA A 69 -30.01 34.32 19.81
CA ALA A 69 -29.23 33.09 19.92
C ALA A 69 -27.86 33.39 20.59
N PRO A 70 -27.31 32.51 21.44
CA PRO A 70 -25.99 32.73 22.02
C PRO A 70 -24.93 32.61 20.93
N ALA A 71 -24.10 33.65 20.79
CA ALA A 71 -22.96 33.68 19.89
C ALA A 71 -22.01 32.52 20.23
N THR A 72 -21.91 31.56 19.32
CA THR A 72 -20.90 30.51 19.35
C THR A 72 -19.54 31.18 19.15
N ALA A 73 -18.61 30.92 20.06
CA ALA A 73 -17.25 31.43 20.00
C ALA A 73 -16.62 31.09 18.64
N PRO A 74 -15.86 32.02 18.03
CA PRO A 74 -15.23 31.78 16.74
C PRO A 74 -14.27 30.58 16.83
N PRO A 75 -14.10 29.80 15.75
CA PRO A 75 -13.16 28.70 15.75
C PRO A 75 -11.76 29.26 16.06
N LYS A 76 -11.14 28.74 17.12
CA LYS A 76 -9.75 29.06 17.46
C LYS A 76 -8.90 28.84 16.22
N ASN A 77 -8.24 29.90 15.75
CA ASN A 77 -7.25 29.86 14.69
C ASN A 77 -6.31 28.68 14.91
N VAL A 78 -6.38 27.67 14.03
CA VAL A 78 -5.47 26.53 14.04
C VAL A 78 -4.13 27.05 13.52
N VAL A 79 -3.25 27.43 14.43
CA VAL A 79 -1.82 27.60 14.12
C VAL A 79 -1.36 26.27 13.49
N PRO A 80 -0.63 26.27 12.35
CA PRO A 80 -0.02 25.06 11.82
C PRO A 80 0.84 24.43 12.91
N GLY A 81 0.31 23.39 13.56
CA GLY A 81 0.96 22.76 14.70
C GLY A 81 2.26 22.11 14.24
N LYS A 82 3.33 22.28 15.02
CA LYS A 82 4.56 21.49 14.89
C LYS A 82 4.18 20.00 14.87
N TRP A 83 4.69 19.25 13.90
CA TRP A 83 4.40 17.83 13.76
C TRP A 83 4.84 17.07 15.03
N THR A 84 3.95 16.21 15.52
CA THR A 84 4.20 15.20 16.56
C THR A 84 3.46 13.92 16.21
N VAL A 85 3.85 12.80 16.81
CA VAL A 85 3.21 11.48 16.58
C VAL A 85 1.70 11.53 16.85
N ASP A 86 1.26 12.28 17.85
CA ASP A 86 -0.16 12.40 18.22
C ASP A 86 -0.92 13.52 17.50
N SER A 87 -0.25 14.35 16.70
CA SER A 87 -0.88 15.53 16.08
C SER A 87 -2.09 15.20 15.20
N TRP A 88 -2.15 13.98 14.64
CA TRP A 88 -3.28 13.51 13.84
C TRP A 88 -4.57 13.32 14.64
N LYS A 89 -4.50 13.03 15.95
CA LYS A 89 -5.68 12.85 16.83
C LYS A 89 -6.52 14.11 16.95
N SER A 90 -5.93 15.28 16.68
CA SER A 90 -6.63 16.57 16.63
C SER A 90 -7.41 16.82 15.34
N LYS A 91 -7.24 15.96 14.33
CA LYS A 91 -7.87 16.08 13.00
C LYS A 91 -9.06 15.13 12.90
N LYS A 92 -9.99 15.45 11.99
CA LYS A 92 -11.11 14.56 11.68
C LYS A 92 -10.60 13.29 11.00
N ALA A 93 -10.62 12.17 11.72
CA ALA A 93 -10.32 10.85 11.20
C ALA A 93 -11.61 10.11 10.85
N LEU A 94 -11.69 9.57 9.64
CA LEU A 94 -12.80 8.72 9.20
C LEU A 94 -12.41 7.25 9.34
N GLN A 95 -13.41 6.36 9.38
CA GLN A 95 -13.23 4.90 9.34
C GLN A 95 -12.56 4.24 10.55
N LEU A 96 -12.27 5.00 11.62
CA LEU A 96 -11.78 4.43 12.86
C LEU A 96 -12.84 3.51 13.50
N PRO A 97 -12.43 2.36 14.04
CA PRO A 97 -13.33 1.54 14.85
C PRO A 97 -13.63 2.20 16.19
N GLU A 98 -14.83 1.92 16.70
CA GLU A 98 -15.23 2.27 18.07
C GLU A 98 -15.07 1.02 18.94
N TYR A 99 -14.05 1.01 19.79
CA TYR A 99 -13.80 -0.10 20.71
C TYR A 99 -14.66 0.07 21.97
N PRO A 100 -15.31 -1.00 22.47
CA PRO A 100 -16.21 -0.91 23.63
C PRO A 100 -15.47 -0.67 24.95
N ASP A 101 -14.25 -1.18 25.09
CA ASP A 101 -13.39 -0.99 26.26
C ASP A 101 -12.15 -0.17 25.89
N GLN A 102 -12.13 1.07 26.37
CA GLN A 102 -11.03 2.00 26.13
C GLN A 102 -9.77 1.65 26.96
N ALA A 103 -9.94 1.07 28.16
CA ALA A 103 -8.81 0.66 29.00
C ALA A 103 -8.10 -0.57 28.38
N GLU A 104 -8.86 -1.49 27.80
CA GLU A 104 -8.29 -2.61 27.03
C GLU A 104 -7.52 -2.11 25.81
N LEU A 105 -8.10 -1.18 25.05
CA LEU A 105 -7.42 -0.56 23.90
C LEU A 105 -6.09 0.07 24.31
N GLU A 106 -6.06 0.85 25.39
CA GLU A 106 -4.84 1.48 25.90
C GLU A 106 -3.79 0.45 26.34
N SER A 107 -4.20 -0.64 26.98
CA SER A 107 -3.33 -1.74 27.36
C SER A 107 -2.67 -2.41 26.14
N VAL A 108 -3.46 -2.66 25.08
CA VAL A 108 -2.97 -3.21 23.81
C VAL A 108 -1.99 -2.25 23.13
N LEU A 109 -2.32 -0.96 23.04
CA LEU A 109 -1.44 0.04 22.43
C LEU A 109 -0.09 0.12 23.16
N LYS A 110 -0.10 0.12 24.51
CA LYS A 110 1.13 0.08 25.32
C LYS A 110 1.96 -1.17 25.07
N THR A 111 1.30 -2.30 24.83
CA THR A 111 1.97 -3.56 24.48
C THR A 111 2.66 -3.45 23.12
N LEU A 112 1.97 -2.90 22.11
CA LEU A 112 2.53 -2.69 20.77
C LEU A 112 3.69 -1.69 20.77
N ASP A 113 3.63 -0.63 21.57
CA ASP A 113 4.70 0.34 21.72
C ASP A 113 6.01 -0.29 22.24
N ALA A 114 5.91 -1.37 23.00
CA ALA A 114 7.07 -2.11 23.52
C ALA A 114 7.63 -3.15 22.52
N PHE A 115 6.91 -3.46 21.43
CA PHE A 115 7.34 -4.44 20.47
C PHE A 115 8.41 -3.89 19.50
N PRO A 116 9.31 -4.73 18.98
CA PRO A 116 10.25 -4.32 17.95
C PRO A 116 9.54 -3.80 16.69
N PRO A 117 10.13 -2.82 15.97
CA PRO A 117 9.57 -2.36 14.71
C PRO A 117 9.63 -3.46 13.64
N ILE A 118 8.65 -3.46 12.74
CA ILE A 118 8.58 -4.43 11.63
C ILE A 118 9.64 -4.13 10.55
N VAL A 119 9.97 -2.86 10.34
CA VAL A 119 10.98 -2.40 9.38
C VAL A 119 11.98 -1.46 10.03
N PHE A 120 13.21 -1.45 9.53
CA PHE A 120 14.22 -0.51 9.96
C PHE A 120 14.14 0.79 9.15
N ALA A 121 14.46 1.92 9.78
CA ALA A 121 14.35 3.24 9.15
C ALA A 121 15.22 3.40 7.88
N GLY A 122 16.37 2.70 7.82
CA GLY A 122 17.22 2.67 6.63
C GLY A 122 16.56 2.01 5.42
N GLU A 123 15.68 1.04 5.64
CA GLU A 123 14.94 0.37 4.56
C GLU A 123 13.88 1.29 3.97
N ALA A 124 13.21 2.07 4.82
CA ALA A 124 12.26 3.09 4.40
C ALA A 124 12.92 4.17 3.54
N ARG A 125 14.11 4.67 3.97
CA ARG A 125 14.89 5.63 3.18
C ARG A 125 15.36 5.05 1.84
N SER A 126 15.82 3.79 1.84
CA SER A 126 16.21 3.13 0.58
C SER A 126 15.03 2.95 -0.38
N LEU A 127 13.82 2.70 0.15
CA LEU A 127 12.61 2.67 -0.68
C LEU A 127 12.25 4.06 -1.21
N GLU A 128 12.32 5.10 -0.37
CA GLU A 128 12.08 6.49 -0.77
C GLU A 128 12.99 6.93 -1.93
N GLU A 129 14.30 6.65 -1.83
CA GLU A 129 15.27 6.93 -2.91
C GLU A 129 14.87 6.24 -4.23
N LYS A 130 14.51 4.96 -4.16
CA LYS A 130 14.07 4.19 -5.34
C LYS A 130 12.76 4.76 -5.91
N LEU A 131 11.80 5.11 -5.08
CA LEU A 131 10.56 5.75 -5.53
C LEU A 131 10.84 7.12 -6.18
N GLY A 132 11.86 7.84 -5.72
CA GLY A 132 12.40 9.03 -6.39
C GLY A 132 12.84 8.75 -7.82
N GLU A 133 13.59 7.67 -8.05
CA GLU A 133 13.98 7.25 -9.41
C GLU A 133 12.75 6.94 -10.28
N ALA A 134 11.72 6.28 -9.73
CA ALA A 134 10.49 6.03 -10.47
C ALA A 134 9.73 7.32 -10.81
N ALA A 135 9.69 8.29 -9.88
CA ALA A 135 9.07 9.59 -10.12
C ALA A 135 9.79 10.39 -11.21
N MET A 136 11.10 10.19 -11.37
CA MET A 136 11.91 10.78 -12.44
C MET A 136 11.84 10.02 -13.76
N GLY A 137 11.13 8.88 -13.82
CA GLY A 137 11.02 8.03 -15.01
C GLY A 137 12.21 7.10 -15.24
N ASN A 138 13.08 6.91 -14.24
CA ASN A 138 14.25 6.03 -14.32
C ASN A 138 13.98 4.61 -13.81
N ALA A 139 12.82 4.36 -13.18
CA ALA A 139 12.39 3.05 -12.71
C ALA A 139 10.87 2.90 -12.81
N PHE A 140 10.37 1.66 -12.71
CA PHE A 140 8.94 1.34 -12.68
C PHE A 140 8.55 0.75 -11.32
N LEU A 141 7.42 1.18 -10.76
CA LEU A 141 6.88 0.62 -9.51
C LEU A 141 5.88 -0.51 -9.80
N LEU A 142 6.19 -1.71 -9.35
CA LEU A 142 5.27 -2.84 -9.27
C LEU A 142 4.82 -3.01 -7.81
N GLN A 143 3.55 -2.74 -7.54
CA GLN A 143 2.94 -2.99 -6.23
C GLN A 143 1.78 -3.99 -6.37
N GLY A 144 1.79 -5.06 -5.59
CA GLY A 144 0.79 -6.13 -5.69
C GLY A 144 0.74 -7.02 -4.45
N GLY A 145 -0.34 -7.78 -4.31
CA GLY A 145 -0.62 -8.66 -3.19
C GLY A 145 -2.10 -8.64 -2.83
N ASP A 146 -2.43 -9.08 -1.62
CA ASP A 146 -3.82 -9.31 -1.23
C ASP A 146 -4.62 -8.01 -1.11
N CYS A 147 -5.94 -8.14 -1.34
CA CYS A 147 -6.88 -7.05 -1.10
C CYS A 147 -6.98 -6.74 0.41
N ALA A 148 -7.17 -7.78 1.22
CA ALA A 148 -6.77 -7.79 2.63
C ALA A 148 -6.27 -9.18 3.01
N GLU A 149 -5.21 -9.19 3.81
CA GLU A 149 -4.73 -10.39 4.46
C GLU A 149 -5.75 -10.85 5.52
N SER A 150 -5.86 -12.16 5.69
CA SER A 150 -6.67 -12.78 6.74
C SER A 150 -5.82 -13.61 7.70
N PHE A 151 -6.24 -13.66 8.97
CA PHE A 151 -5.69 -14.54 9.98
C PHE A 151 -5.98 -16.01 9.72
N LYS A 152 -7.02 -16.34 8.94
CA LYS A 152 -7.36 -17.72 8.57
C LYS A 152 -6.46 -18.26 7.45
N GLU A 153 -6.03 -17.38 6.55
CA GLU A 153 -5.23 -17.72 5.38
C GLU A 153 -3.73 -17.54 5.62
N PHE A 154 -3.30 -17.62 6.89
CA PHE A 154 -1.91 -17.49 7.28
C PHE A 154 -1.15 -18.80 7.05
N ASN A 155 -0.62 -18.98 5.84
CA ASN A 155 0.23 -20.12 5.52
C ASN A 155 1.43 -19.73 4.64
N ALA A 156 2.51 -20.50 4.75
CA ALA A 156 3.77 -20.22 4.05
C ALA A 156 3.66 -20.36 2.52
N ASN A 157 2.76 -21.22 2.02
CA ASN A 157 2.58 -21.43 0.58
C ASN A 157 1.94 -20.19 -0.07
N ASN A 158 0.89 -19.62 0.51
CA ASN A 158 0.25 -18.40 0.03
C ASN A 158 1.26 -17.25 -0.03
N ILE A 159 2.05 -17.06 1.03
CA ILE A 159 3.10 -16.02 1.08
C ILE A 159 4.13 -16.25 -0.03
N ARG A 160 4.61 -17.49 -0.18
CA ARG A 160 5.57 -17.87 -1.21
C ARG A 160 5.02 -17.64 -2.63
N ASP A 161 3.77 -18.03 -2.87
CA ASP A 161 3.18 -18.02 -4.20
C ASP A 161 2.85 -16.59 -4.64
N THR A 162 2.34 -15.74 -3.72
CA THR A 162 2.20 -14.29 -3.96
C THR A 162 3.56 -13.63 -4.22
N PHE A 163 4.60 -13.99 -3.45
CA PHE A 163 5.95 -13.50 -3.67
C PHE A 163 6.51 -13.94 -5.04
N ARG A 164 6.29 -15.20 -5.43
CA ARG A 164 6.67 -15.75 -6.75
C ARG A 164 6.02 -14.94 -7.88
N ILE A 165 4.72 -14.68 -7.80
CA ILE A 165 4.00 -13.89 -8.81
C ILE A 165 4.60 -12.48 -8.94
N LEU A 166 4.88 -11.80 -7.83
CA LEU A 166 5.52 -10.48 -7.85
C LEU A 166 6.90 -10.50 -8.53
N LEU A 167 7.69 -11.56 -8.31
CA LEU A 167 8.99 -11.72 -8.96
C LEU A 167 8.85 -11.97 -10.47
N GLN A 168 7.90 -12.83 -10.88
CA GLN A 168 7.65 -13.12 -12.30
C GLN A 168 7.20 -11.89 -13.06
N MET A 169 6.19 -11.18 -12.54
CA MET A 169 5.72 -9.92 -13.12
C MET A 169 6.85 -8.89 -13.18
N GLY A 170 7.65 -8.79 -12.12
CA GLY A 170 8.79 -7.87 -12.07
C GLY A 170 9.83 -8.15 -13.15
N ALA A 171 10.13 -9.43 -13.43
CA ALA A 171 11.07 -9.81 -14.48
C ALA A 171 10.54 -9.51 -15.88
N VAL A 172 9.26 -9.80 -16.13
CA VAL A 172 8.61 -9.49 -17.42
C VAL A 172 8.58 -7.98 -17.67
N LEU A 173 8.18 -7.18 -16.68
CA LEU A 173 8.15 -5.72 -16.78
C LEU A 173 9.56 -5.13 -16.95
N MET A 174 10.56 -5.67 -16.26
CA MET A 174 11.94 -5.22 -16.40
C MET A 174 12.48 -5.48 -17.81
N PHE A 175 12.19 -6.66 -18.37
CA PHE A 175 12.59 -7.00 -19.73
C PHE A 175 11.85 -6.16 -20.79
N GLY A 176 10.53 -6.03 -20.68
CA GLY A 176 9.74 -5.25 -21.63
C GLY A 176 9.98 -3.74 -21.57
N GLY A 177 10.18 -3.20 -20.36
CA GLY A 177 10.41 -1.78 -20.11
C GLY A 177 11.88 -1.34 -20.20
N GLN A 178 12.83 -2.28 -20.27
CA GLN A 178 14.28 -2.01 -20.27
C GLN A 178 14.72 -1.07 -19.14
N MET A 179 14.06 -1.18 -17.98
CA MET A 179 14.32 -0.32 -16.83
C MET A 179 14.15 -1.08 -15.50
N PRO A 180 14.79 -0.62 -14.42
CA PRO A 180 14.63 -1.21 -13.10
C PRO A 180 13.17 -1.25 -12.63
N VAL A 181 12.77 -2.37 -12.01
CA VAL A 181 11.43 -2.52 -11.39
C VAL A 181 11.56 -2.61 -9.87
N ILE A 182 10.95 -1.66 -9.18
CA ILE A 182 10.80 -1.60 -7.73
C ILE A 182 9.59 -2.45 -7.35
N LYS A 183 9.78 -3.42 -6.46
CA LYS A 183 8.74 -4.38 -6.07
C LYS A 183 8.27 -4.08 -4.66
N VAL A 184 6.97 -3.83 -4.48
CA VAL A 184 6.34 -3.56 -3.18
C VAL A 184 5.19 -4.54 -2.96
N GLY A 185 5.28 -5.35 -1.91
CA GLY A 185 4.23 -6.29 -1.52
C GLY A 185 3.12 -5.60 -0.73
N ARG A 186 1.85 -5.86 -1.09
CA ARG A 186 0.70 -5.67 -0.19
C ARG A 186 0.61 -6.91 0.71
N MET A 187 1.55 -7.01 1.65
CA MET A 187 1.77 -8.18 2.51
C MET A 187 2.33 -7.71 3.85
N ALA A 188 2.18 -8.51 4.90
CA ALA A 188 2.66 -8.22 6.26
C ALA A 188 2.07 -6.94 6.87
N GLY A 189 0.76 -6.70 6.71
CA GLY A 189 0.07 -5.63 7.41
C GLY A 189 -1.27 -5.18 6.82
N GLN A 190 -1.72 -5.74 5.71
CA GLN A 190 -2.94 -5.32 5.00
C GLN A 190 -4.21 -5.92 5.63
N PHE A 191 -4.39 -5.76 6.95
CA PHE A 191 -5.46 -6.38 7.73
C PHE A 191 -6.67 -5.47 8.00
N ALA A 192 -6.65 -4.22 7.54
CA ALA A 192 -7.75 -3.26 7.73
C ALA A 192 -8.36 -2.84 6.39
N LYS A 193 -9.69 -2.62 6.37
CA LYS A 193 -10.46 -2.24 5.19
C LYS A 193 -11.45 -1.11 5.52
N PRO A 194 -11.47 -0.02 4.74
CA PRO A 194 -12.53 0.98 4.86
C PRO A 194 -13.86 0.40 4.36
N ARG A 195 -14.98 0.94 4.85
CA ARG A 195 -16.33 0.53 4.45
C ARG A 195 -17.17 1.74 4.08
N SER A 196 -17.90 1.63 2.98
CA SER A 196 -18.85 2.65 2.53
C SER A 196 -20.02 2.79 3.51
N ASP A 197 -20.50 1.67 4.04
CA ASP A 197 -21.54 1.62 5.06
C ASP A 197 -20.99 1.06 6.38
N PRO A 198 -21.21 1.74 7.52
CA PRO A 198 -20.84 1.21 8.83
C PRO A 198 -21.58 -0.09 9.21
N PHE A 199 -22.71 -0.41 8.58
CA PHE A 199 -23.49 -1.62 8.84
C PHE A 199 -23.61 -2.51 7.59
N GLU A 200 -23.74 -3.81 7.85
CA GLU A 200 -24.03 -4.85 6.87
C GLU A 200 -25.34 -5.51 7.28
N GLU A 201 -26.28 -5.63 6.34
CA GLU A 201 -27.58 -6.26 6.57
C GLU A 201 -27.69 -7.55 5.75
N LYS A 202 -28.07 -8.64 6.41
CA LYS A 202 -28.35 -9.94 5.79
C LYS A 202 -29.59 -10.54 6.43
N ASN A 203 -30.55 -10.97 5.60
CA ASN A 203 -31.79 -11.62 6.04
C ASN A 203 -32.54 -10.83 7.12
N GLY A 204 -32.56 -9.50 7.02
CA GLY A 204 -33.22 -8.60 7.99
C GLY A 204 -32.47 -8.37 9.29
N VAL A 205 -31.28 -8.96 9.48
CA VAL A 205 -30.39 -8.71 10.62
C VAL A 205 -29.33 -7.71 10.21
N LYS A 206 -29.19 -6.62 10.98
CA LYS A 206 -28.23 -5.53 10.74
C LYS A 206 -27.10 -5.59 11.78
N LEU A 207 -25.86 -5.78 11.32
CA LEU A 207 -24.67 -5.86 12.17
C LEU A 207 -23.60 -4.85 11.70
N PRO A 208 -22.62 -4.48 12.56
CA PRO A 208 -21.47 -3.70 12.11
C PRO A 208 -20.76 -4.38 10.94
N SER A 209 -20.34 -3.57 9.96
CA SER A 209 -19.57 -4.03 8.81
C SER A 209 -18.22 -4.62 9.25
N TYR A 210 -17.82 -5.73 8.62
CA TYR A 210 -16.47 -6.26 8.75
C TYR A 210 -15.44 -5.25 8.22
N ARG A 211 -14.46 -4.87 9.04
CA ARG A 211 -13.45 -3.84 8.74
C ARG A 211 -12.04 -4.42 8.56
N GLY A 212 -11.95 -5.72 8.33
CA GLY A 212 -10.68 -6.44 8.25
C GLY A 212 -10.30 -7.05 9.59
N ASP A 213 -9.46 -8.10 9.53
CA ASP A 213 -9.12 -8.93 10.68
C ASP A 213 -8.40 -8.18 11.80
N ASN A 214 -7.81 -7.01 11.51
CA ASN A 214 -7.21 -6.12 12.51
C ASN A 214 -8.25 -5.47 13.44
N VAL A 215 -9.51 -5.42 13.03
CA VAL A 215 -10.59 -4.71 13.73
C VAL A 215 -11.60 -5.69 14.31
N ASN A 216 -12.24 -6.50 13.47
CA ASN A 216 -13.29 -7.44 13.87
C ASN A 216 -13.26 -8.70 12.98
N GLY A 217 -14.13 -9.67 13.26
CA GLY A 217 -14.24 -10.93 12.55
C GLY A 217 -15.10 -10.85 11.28
N ASP A 218 -14.80 -11.71 10.31
CA ASP A 218 -15.51 -11.83 9.03
C ASP A 218 -16.90 -12.47 9.18
N SER A 219 -17.05 -13.41 10.12
CA SER A 219 -18.31 -14.09 10.45
C SER A 219 -19.44 -13.10 10.71
N PHE A 220 -20.63 -13.40 10.18
CA PHE A 220 -21.83 -12.55 10.33
C PHE A 220 -22.60 -12.92 11.60
N ASP A 221 -21.99 -12.61 12.75
CA ASP A 221 -22.60 -12.77 14.07
C ASP A 221 -22.20 -11.60 14.98
N GLU A 222 -23.03 -11.30 15.98
CA GLU A 222 -22.87 -10.14 16.84
C GLU A 222 -21.51 -10.11 17.54
N LYS A 223 -21.06 -11.26 18.08
CA LYS A 223 -19.78 -11.36 18.80
C LYS A 223 -18.60 -11.08 17.88
N SER A 224 -18.60 -11.67 16.69
CA SER A 224 -17.52 -11.47 15.72
C SER A 224 -17.44 -10.04 15.21
N ARG A 225 -18.55 -9.30 15.15
CA ARG A 225 -18.58 -7.94 14.59
C ARG A 225 -18.19 -6.84 15.57
N ILE A 226 -18.12 -7.12 16.87
CA ILE A 226 -17.59 -6.20 17.88
C ILE A 226 -16.09 -5.99 17.63
N PRO A 227 -15.61 -4.73 17.52
CA PRO A 227 -14.18 -4.45 17.44
C PRO A 227 -13.43 -4.95 18.66
N ASP A 228 -12.35 -5.69 18.42
CA ASP A 228 -11.52 -6.32 19.45
C ASP A 228 -10.07 -5.82 19.32
N PRO A 229 -9.54 -5.08 20.32
CA PRO A 229 -8.21 -4.50 20.22
C PRO A 229 -7.10 -5.57 20.21
N GLN A 230 -7.30 -6.76 20.79
CA GLN A 230 -6.31 -7.85 20.81
C GLN A 230 -5.92 -8.31 19.40
N ARG A 231 -6.79 -8.07 18.42
CA ARG A 231 -6.51 -8.32 17.00
C ARG A 231 -5.31 -7.55 16.48
N MET A 232 -4.99 -6.39 17.04
CA MET A 232 -3.81 -5.63 16.66
C MET A 232 -2.49 -6.33 17.03
N ILE A 233 -2.45 -6.98 18.20
CA ILE A 233 -1.30 -7.80 18.61
C ILE A 233 -1.17 -9.01 17.68
N ARG A 234 -2.29 -9.67 17.36
CA ARG A 234 -2.30 -10.79 16.43
C ARG A 234 -1.83 -10.38 15.03
N ALA A 235 -2.32 -9.24 14.52
CA ALA A 235 -1.90 -8.68 13.24
C ALA A 235 -0.40 -8.36 13.24
N TYR A 236 0.13 -7.77 14.32
CA TYR A 236 1.57 -7.54 14.47
C TYR A 236 2.36 -8.85 14.37
N CYS A 237 1.99 -9.88 15.13
CA CYS A 237 2.70 -11.16 15.14
C CYS A 237 2.69 -11.83 13.76
N GLN A 238 1.53 -11.82 13.09
CA GLN A 238 1.42 -12.35 11.73
C GLN A 238 2.26 -11.53 10.74
N SER A 239 2.24 -10.20 10.85
CA SER A 239 3.04 -9.32 9.99
C SER A 239 4.53 -9.58 10.15
N ALA A 240 5.01 -9.68 11.40
CA ALA A 240 6.42 -9.97 11.69
C ALA A 240 6.84 -11.34 11.13
N ALA A 241 6.01 -12.36 11.30
CA ALA A 241 6.29 -13.70 10.78
C ALA A 241 6.27 -13.74 9.23
N THR A 242 5.29 -13.10 8.59
CA THR A 242 5.22 -12.97 7.13
C THR A 242 6.45 -12.25 6.59
N LEU A 243 6.82 -11.11 7.18
CA LEU A 243 7.97 -10.35 6.70
C LEU A 243 9.28 -11.10 6.90
N ASN A 244 9.44 -11.82 8.02
CA ASN A 244 10.61 -12.67 8.24
C ASN A 244 10.75 -13.73 7.13
N LEU A 245 9.64 -14.40 6.76
CA LEU A 245 9.65 -15.38 5.68
C LEU A 245 9.95 -14.74 4.32
N LEU A 246 9.36 -13.57 4.03
CA LEU A 246 9.65 -12.82 2.80
C LEU A 246 11.13 -12.42 2.70
N ARG A 247 11.74 -11.99 3.81
CA ARG A 247 13.19 -11.71 3.86
C ARG A 247 14.00 -12.95 3.55
N ALA A 248 13.66 -14.09 4.16
CA ALA A 248 14.31 -15.37 3.89
C ALA A 248 14.21 -15.78 2.41
N PHE A 249 13.07 -15.57 1.75
CA PHE A 249 12.95 -15.82 0.30
C PHE A 249 13.77 -14.83 -0.54
N ALA A 250 13.79 -13.56 -0.17
CA ALA A 250 14.52 -12.52 -0.89
C ALA A 250 16.04 -12.73 -0.85
N THR A 251 16.61 -13.13 0.30
CA THR A 251 18.06 -13.29 0.47
C THR A 251 18.54 -14.73 0.35
N GLY A 252 17.69 -15.72 0.60
CA GLY A 252 18.02 -17.15 0.64
C GLY A 252 18.02 -17.86 -0.71
N GLY A 253 18.14 -17.13 -1.83
CA GLY A 253 18.24 -17.70 -3.18
C GLY A 253 16.91 -18.12 -3.83
N TYR A 254 15.76 -17.97 -3.15
CA TYR A 254 14.45 -18.15 -3.79
C TYR A 254 14.22 -17.11 -4.89
N ALA A 255 14.65 -15.88 -4.66
CA ALA A 255 14.59 -14.78 -5.63
C ALA A 255 15.71 -14.81 -6.70
N ALA A 256 16.51 -15.87 -6.79
CA ALA A 256 17.56 -15.98 -7.80
C ALA A 256 16.97 -16.01 -9.22
N MET A 257 17.53 -15.22 -10.12
CA MET A 257 17.02 -15.03 -11.49
C MET A 257 16.86 -16.35 -12.26
N GLN A 258 17.75 -17.33 -12.04
CA GLN A 258 17.67 -18.67 -12.63
C GLN A 258 16.33 -19.38 -12.32
N ARG A 259 15.76 -19.16 -11.14
CA ARG A 259 14.46 -19.73 -10.76
C ARG A 259 13.29 -19.02 -11.43
N VAL A 260 13.43 -17.72 -11.69
CA VAL A 260 12.39 -16.92 -12.35
C VAL A 260 12.18 -17.39 -13.80
N THR A 261 13.25 -17.75 -14.51
CA THR A 261 13.15 -18.34 -15.85
C THR A 261 12.39 -19.66 -15.81
N GLN A 262 12.69 -20.54 -14.85
CA GLN A 262 11.96 -21.82 -14.69
C GLN A 262 10.46 -21.59 -14.47
N TRP A 263 10.09 -20.62 -13.64
CA TRP A 263 8.68 -20.36 -13.36
C TRP A 263 7.90 -19.76 -14.53
N ASN A 264 8.56 -18.97 -15.37
CA ASN A 264 7.94 -18.40 -16.56
C ASN A 264 7.69 -19.47 -17.61
N LEU A 265 8.58 -20.47 -17.72
CA LEU A 265 8.39 -21.64 -18.59
C LEU A 265 7.13 -22.43 -18.19
N ASP A 266 6.93 -22.68 -16.89
CA ASP A 266 5.71 -23.35 -16.39
C ASP A 266 4.42 -22.64 -16.86
N PHE A 267 4.41 -21.30 -16.87
CA PHE A 267 3.25 -20.51 -17.30
C PHE A 267 3.00 -20.61 -18.81
N THR A 268 4.06 -20.52 -19.62
CA THR A 268 3.93 -20.65 -21.08
C THR A 268 3.46 -22.05 -21.49
N GLU A 269 3.92 -23.11 -20.82
CA GLU A 269 3.51 -24.49 -21.13
C GLU A 269 2.02 -24.77 -20.86
N HIS A 270 1.35 -23.97 -20.01
CA HIS A 270 -0.01 -24.22 -19.54
C HIS A 270 -1.00 -23.10 -19.90
N SER A 271 -0.64 -22.21 -20.85
CA SER A 271 -1.51 -21.11 -21.28
C SER A 271 -1.71 -21.10 -22.80
N GLU A 272 -2.93 -20.80 -23.25
CA GLU A 272 -3.25 -20.69 -24.70
C GLU A 272 -2.40 -19.63 -25.43
N GLN A 273 -1.82 -18.69 -24.69
CA GLN A 273 -0.93 -17.65 -25.22
C GLN A 273 0.53 -18.11 -25.33
N GLY A 274 0.95 -19.19 -24.67
CA GLY A 274 2.30 -19.74 -24.79
C GLY A 274 2.52 -20.57 -26.05
N ASP A 275 1.43 -21.06 -26.66
CA ASP A 275 1.43 -21.79 -27.93
C ASP A 275 1.45 -20.89 -29.19
N ARG A 276 1.44 -19.56 -29.00
CA ARG A 276 1.47 -18.56 -30.09
C ARG A 276 2.81 -17.86 -30.19
#